data_AF-A0A0G2BPP4-F1
#
_entry.id   AF-A0A0G2BPP4-F1
#
_cell.length_a   1.000
_cell.length_b   1.000
_cell.length_c   1.000
_cell.angle_alpha   90.00
_cell.angle_beta   90.00
_cell.angle_gamma   90.00
#
_symmetry.space_group_name_H-M   'P 1'
#
loop_
_entity.id
_entity.type
_entity.pdbx_description
1 polymer ?
#
loop_
_entity_poly.entity_id
_entity_poly.type
_entity_poly.pdbx_seq_one_letter_code
_entity_poly.pdbx_strand_id
1 'polypeptide(L)' 'HAREHNDANVVALSSDSLTAEQARDIVSAFLSTPFSGEDRHLRRLKKLIKIEQGA' A
#
# COMPACT_ATOMS: atom_id res chain seq x y z
N HIS A 1 4.63 -0.35 -5.30
CA HIS A 1 5.19 -0.68 -3.96
C HIS A 1 4.22 -0.56 -2.79
N ALA A 2 3.15 0.26 -2.84
CA ALA A 2 2.24 0.39 -1.70
C ALA A 2 1.62 -0.95 -1.25
N ARG A 3 1.05 -1.74 -2.18
CA ARG A 3 0.58 -3.10 -1.87
C ARG A 3 1.73 -4.07 -1.61
N GLU A 4 2.60 -4.23 -2.61
CA GLU A 4 3.67 -5.23 -2.65
C GLU A 4 4.57 -5.22 -1.40
N HIS A 5 4.94 -4.05 -0.87
CA HIS A 5 5.90 -3.93 0.24
C HIS A 5 5.26 -3.59 1.58
N ASN A 6 4.19 -2.78 1.57
CA ASN A 6 3.62 -2.23 2.80
C ASN A 6 2.31 -2.92 3.19
N ASP A 7 1.80 -3.82 2.33
CA ASP A 7 0.46 -4.41 2.45
C ASP A 7 -0.63 -3.34 2.70
N ALA A 8 -0.49 -2.18 2.04
CA ALA A 8 -1.39 -1.04 2.26
C ALA A 8 -2.84 -1.44 1.94
N ASN A 9 -3.76 -1.24 2.86
CA ASN A 9 -5.18 -1.57 2.69
C ASN A 9 -6.00 -0.42 2.09
N VAL A 10 -5.43 0.78 2.03
CA VAL A 10 -6.06 2.00 1.49
C VAL A 10 -5.09 2.69 0.53
N VAL A 11 -5.63 3.24 -0.56
CA VAL A 11 -4.92 4.15 -1.47
C VAL A 11 -5.67 5.48 -1.51
N ALA A 12 -4.92 6.58 -1.38
CA ALA A 12 -5.44 7.93 -1.52
C ALA A 12 -4.90 8.54 -2.80
N LEU A 13 -5.76 9.23 -3.56
CA LEU A 13 -5.45 9.83 -4.85
C LEU A 13 -5.78 11.32 -4.84
N SER A 14 -4.93 12.12 -5.49
CA SER A 14 -5.18 13.57 -5.64
C SER A 14 -6.24 13.81 -6.72
N SER A 15 -7.25 14.62 -6.42
CA SER A 15 -8.27 15.04 -7.39
C SER A 15 -7.72 15.99 -8.45
N ASP A 16 -6.78 16.85 -8.07
CA ASP A 16 -6.36 17.98 -8.89
C ASP A 16 -5.14 17.66 -9.76
N SER A 17 -4.42 16.60 -9.42
CA SER A 17 -3.13 16.25 -10.04
C SER A 17 -3.19 15.04 -10.97
N LEU A 18 -4.31 14.31 -11.00
CA LEU A 18 -4.45 13.09 -11.79
C LEU A 18 -5.58 13.23 -12.80
N THR A 19 -5.37 12.72 -14.01
CA THR A 19 -6.48 12.47 -14.92
C THR A 19 -7.30 11.27 -14.42
N ALA A 20 -8.56 11.19 -14.85
CA ALA A 20 -9.41 10.05 -14.52
C ALA A 20 -8.83 8.70 -15.00
N GLU A 21 -8.12 8.70 -16.12
CA GLU A 21 -7.46 7.50 -16.64
C GLU A 21 -6.30 7.06 -15.75
N GLN A 22 -5.40 7.99 -15.39
CA GLN A 22 -4.31 7.70 -14.46
C GLN A 22 -4.82 7.21 -13.11
N ALA A 23 -5.89 7.83 -12.58
CA ALA A 23 -6.51 7.39 -11.34
C ALA A 23 -7.03 5.95 -11.45
N ARG A 24 -7.68 5.57 -12.56
CA ARG A 24 -8.15 4.19 -12.81
C ARG A 24 -7.00 3.21 -12.91
N ASP A 25 -5.92 3.56 -13.60
CA ASP A 25 -4.75 2.70 -13.74
C ASP A 25 -4.09 2.44 -12.38
N ILE A 26 -3.96 3.48 -11.55
CA ILE A 26 -3.43 3.34 -10.19
C ILE A 26 -4.33 2.44 -9.34
N VAL A 27 -5.66 2.63 -9.38
CA VAL A 27 -6.60 1.78 -8.64
C VAL A 27 -6.52 0.34 -9.13
N SER A 28 -6.49 0.11 -10.44
CA SER A 28 -6.39 -1.23 -11.02
C SER A 28 -5.11 -1.92 -10.56
N ALA A 29 -3.96 -1.25 -10.69
CA ALA A 29 -2.67 -1.78 -10.24
C ALA A 29 -2.67 -2.04 -8.72
N PHE A 30 -3.26 -1.16 -7.92
CA PHE A 30 -3.36 -1.35 -6.47
C PHE A 30 -4.26 -2.53 -6.10
N LEU A 31 -5.38 -2.75 -6.79
CA LEU A 31 -6.27 -3.88 -6.48
C LEU A 31 -5.70 -5.22 -6.96
N SER A 32 -4.97 -5.23 -8.08
CA SER A 32 -4.43 -6.46 -8.66
C SER A 32 -3.08 -6.88 -8.07
N THR A 33 -2.32 -5.96 -7.45
CA THR A 33 -0.99 -6.27 -6.94
C THR A 33 -1.07 -7.00 -5.59
N PRO A 34 -0.56 -8.25 -5.49
CA PRO A 34 -0.49 -8.95 -4.22
C PRO A 34 0.61 -8.37 -3.32
N PHE A 35 0.47 -8.57 -2.01
CA PHE A 35 1.58 -8.36 -1.08
C PHE A 35 2.66 -9.42 -1.31
N SER A 36 3.95 -9.04 -1.30
CA SER A 36 5.02 -9.98 -1.66
C SER A 36 5.32 -11.01 -0.57
N GLY A 37 4.96 -10.74 0.68
CA GLY A 37 5.15 -11.68 1.79
C GLY A 37 6.62 -11.89 2.20
N GLU A 38 7.58 -11.20 1.59
CA GLU A 38 9.00 -11.35 1.93
C GLU A 38 9.31 -11.01 3.39
N ASP A 39 10.27 -11.71 3.98
CA ASP A 39 10.68 -11.54 5.39
C ASP A 39 10.98 -10.09 5.77
N ARG A 40 11.61 -9.33 4.86
CA ARG A 40 11.92 -7.91 5.10
C ARG A 40 10.65 -7.06 5.19
N HIS A 41 9.60 -7.38 4.44
CA HIS A 41 8.33 -6.66 4.44
C HIS A 41 7.51 -7.02 5.67
N LEU A 42 7.39 -8.32 5.98
CA LEU A 42 6.76 -8.79 7.23
C LEU A 42 7.41 -8.22 8.48
N ARG A 43 8.76 -8.15 8.52
CA ARG A 43 9.48 -7.55 9.65
C ARG A 43 9.16 -6.06 9.84
N ARG A 44 9.00 -5.30 8.75
CA ARG A 44 8.62 -3.88 8.82
C ARG A 44 7.16 -3.71 9.26
N LEU A 45 6.25 -4.51 8.72
CA LEU A 45 4.83 -4.49 9.10
C LEU A 45 4.65 -4.80 10.59
N LYS A 46 5.35 -5.81 11.13
CA LYS A 46 5.34 -6.12 12.57
C LYS A 46 5.83 -4.97 13.44
N LYS A 47 6.81 -4.17 12.97
CA LYS A 47 7.26 -2.98 13.70
C LYS A 47 6.19 -1.90 13.74
N LEU A 48 5.47 -1.67 12.64
CA LEU A 48 4.36 -0.73 12.60
C LEU A 48 3.25 -1.13 13.58
N ILE A 49 2.83 -2.40 13.55
CA ILE A 49 1.82 -2.94 14.48
C ILE A 49 2.26 -2.76 15.93
N LYS A 50 3.54 -2.99 16.24
CA LYS A 50 4.08 -2.79 17.58
C LYS A 50 3.97 -1.33 18.03
N ILE A 51 4.28 -0.38 17.15
CA ILE A 51 4.16 1.06 17.43
C ILE A 51 2.70 1.44 17.68
N GLU A 52 1.76 0.94 16.88
CA GLU A 52 0.31 1.20 17.04
C GLU A 52 -0.24 0.65 18.36
N GLN A 53 0.34 -0.43 18.87
CA GLN A 53 0.00 -1.02 20.18
C GLN A 53 0.65 -0.30 21.37
N GLY A 54 1.39 0.80 21.15
CA GLY A 54 1.96 1.64 22.21
C GLY A 54 3.22 1.08 22.88
N ALA A 55 3.99 0.24 22.16
CA ALA A 55 5.21 -0.40 22.66
C ALA A 55 6.51 0.14 22.05
#